data_AF-A0A0A2VY47-F1
#
_entry.id   AF-A0A0A2VY47-F1
#
_cell.length_a   1.000
_cell.length_b   1.000
_cell.length_c   1.000
_cell.angle_alpha   90.00
_cell.angle_beta   90.00
_cell.angle_gamma   90.00
#
_symmetry.space_group_name_H-M   'P 1'
#
loop_
_entity.id
_entity.type
_entity.pdbx_description
1 polymer ?
#
loop_
_entity_poly.entity_id
_entity_poly.type
_entity_poly.pdbx_seq_one_letter_code
_entity_poly.pdbx_strand_id
1 'polypeptide(L)'
;MASPTRILVRADETGLLGMKQTPEAAAKVSALLQEDMEKHNVFFNEKGYHNHLVHQLLTLYGTGATPEDIQRGYDNNKSYQLKRNEQGEEVQSALHDNFDEAAKEFFGRGRYYGNFLRFYQEEIEKLGWQETVLKYLINNEQNFTRLFSGKPSFPSLLFHFRLLHAQQSC
;
A
#
# COMPACT_ATOMS: atom_id res chain seq x y z
N MET A 1 -14.93 0.44 9.87
CA MET A 1 -14.90 0.48 8.40
C MET A 1 -13.45 0.70 7.96
N ALA A 2 -13.08 0.32 6.75
CA ALA A 2 -11.77 0.70 6.21
C ALA A 2 -11.68 2.23 6.08
N SER A 3 -10.46 2.75 6.20
CA SER A 3 -10.12 4.15 6.00
C SER A 3 -8.70 4.23 5.44
N PRO A 4 -8.20 5.41 5.04
CA PRO A 4 -6.85 5.51 4.50
C PRO A 4 -5.76 5.03 5.47
N THR A 5 -6.03 5.05 6.78
CA THR A 5 -5.11 4.62 7.84
C THR A 5 -5.50 3.29 8.49
N ARG A 6 -6.61 2.66 8.05
CA ARG A 6 -7.13 1.43 8.66
C ARG A 6 -7.47 0.38 7.59
N ILE A 7 -6.72 -0.72 7.59
CA ILE A 7 -6.92 -1.86 6.68
C ILE A 7 -7.97 -2.83 7.25
N LEU A 8 -8.99 -3.15 6.45
CA LEU A 8 -10.01 -4.12 6.81
C LEU A 8 -10.35 -5.00 5.61
N VAL A 9 -10.00 -6.28 5.72
CA VAL A 9 -10.40 -7.35 4.81
C VAL A 9 -11.50 -8.17 5.48
N ARG A 10 -12.63 -8.35 4.81
CA ARG A 10 -13.79 -9.10 5.29
C ARG A 10 -13.81 -10.51 4.69
N ALA A 11 -14.46 -11.43 5.39
CA ALA A 11 -14.57 -12.83 4.97
C ALA A 11 -15.31 -13.04 3.63
N ASP A 12 -16.18 -12.10 3.24
CA ASP A 12 -16.87 -12.10 1.94
C ASP A 12 -15.99 -11.62 0.77
N GLU A 13 -14.84 -10.99 1.07
CA GLU A 13 -13.88 -10.49 0.08
C GLU A 13 -12.94 -11.62 -0.38
N THR A 14 -13.52 -12.62 -1.03
CA THR A 14 -12.87 -13.88 -1.41
C THR A 14 -11.89 -13.78 -2.57
N GLY A 15 -11.70 -12.58 -3.15
CA GLY A 15 -10.80 -12.34 -4.27
C GLY A 15 -11.24 -13.05 -5.55
N LEU A 16 -10.29 -13.24 -6.47
CA LEU A 16 -10.57 -13.78 -7.81
C LEU A 16 -10.99 -15.25 -7.84
N LEU A 17 -10.58 -16.04 -6.83
CA LEU A 17 -10.82 -17.48 -6.81
C LEU A 17 -12.17 -17.85 -6.18
N GLY A 18 -12.87 -16.91 -5.56
CA GLY A 18 -14.17 -17.17 -4.91
C GLY A 18 -14.10 -18.17 -3.75
N MET A 19 -12.89 -18.42 -3.21
CA MET A 19 -12.68 -19.37 -2.12
C MET A 19 -13.25 -18.78 -0.83
N LYS A 20 -14.18 -19.50 -0.19
CA LYS A 20 -14.78 -19.07 1.09
C LYS A 20 -13.69 -18.88 2.15
N GLN A 21 -13.72 -17.72 2.79
CA GLN A 21 -12.78 -17.37 3.86
C GLN A 21 -13.49 -17.40 5.21
N THR A 22 -12.70 -17.57 6.28
CA THR A 22 -13.23 -17.49 7.65
C THR A 22 -13.03 -16.08 8.22
N PRO A 23 -13.88 -15.64 9.17
CA PRO A 23 -13.69 -14.38 9.89
C PRO A 23 -12.32 -14.26 10.56
N GLU A 24 -11.77 -15.37 11.06
CA GLU A 24 -10.47 -15.41 11.72
C GLU A 24 -9.33 -15.16 10.73
N ALA A 25 -9.40 -15.75 9.53
CA ALA A 25 -8.42 -15.52 8.47
C ALA A 25 -8.47 -14.05 7.99
N ALA A 26 -9.68 -13.50 7.82
CA ALA A 26 -9.90 -12.10 7.46
C ALA A 26 -9.35 -11.13 8.54
N ALA A 27 -9.61 -11.43 9.81
CA ALA A 27 -9.08 -10.63 10.92
C ALA A 27 -7.54 -10.70 10.99
N LYS A 28 -6.97 -11.88 10.77
CA LYS A 28 -5.51 -12.08 10.78
C LYS A 28 -4.83 -11.34 9.63
N VAL A 29 -5.32 -11.50 8.39
CA VAL A 29 -4.73 -10.80 7.24
C VAL A 29 -4.85 -9.28 7.40
N SER A 30 -6.00 -8.78 7.90
CA SER A 30 -6.19 -7.36 8.19
C SER A 30 -5.16 -6.82 9.19
N ALA A 31 -4.92 -7.56 10.27
CA ALA A 31 -3.97 -7.16 11.31
C ALA A 31 -2.52 -7.12 10.79
N LEU A 32 -2.11 -8.11 9.99
CA LEU A 32 -0.74 -8.17 9.46
C LEU A 32 -0.50 -7.15 8.35
N LEU A 33 -1.50 -6.88 7.50
CA LEU A 33 -1.44 -5.79 6.53
C LEU A 33 -1.33 -4.43 7.23
N GLN A 34 -2.09 -4.22 8.31
CA GLN A 34 -1.98 -3.01 9.14
C GLN A 34 -0.57 -2.87 9.72
N GLU A 35 -0.03 -3.96 10.28
CA GLU A 35 1.33 -3.97 10.84
C GLU A 35 2.38 -3.65 9.78
N ASP A 36 2.25 -4.19 8.57
CA ASP A 36 3.15 -3.90 7.46
C ASP A 36 3.14 -2.41 7.09
N MET A 37 1.95 -1.82 6.95
CA MET A 37 1.79 -0.40 6.64
C MET A 37 2.40 0.52 7.72
N GLU A 38 2.29 0.13 8.99
CA GLU A 38 2.77 0.91 10.13
C GLU A 38 4.28 0.77 10.37
N LYS A 39 4.84 -0.42 10.15
CA LYS A 39 6.22 -0.72 10.56
C LYS A 39 7.21 -0.78 9.41
N HIS A 40 6.78 -1.10 8.21
CA HIS A 40 7.69 -1.35 7.09
C HIS A 40 7.64 -0.26 6.02
N ASN A 41 8.76 -0.14 5.33
CA ASN A 41 8.87 0.65 4.13
C ASN A 41 8.24 -0.09 2.94
N VAL A 42 7.94 0.65 1.89
CA VAL A 42 7.63 0.08 0.57
C VAL A 42 8.82 -0.68 -0.01
N PHE A 43 10.05 -0.49 0.47
CA PHE A 43 11.22 -1.24 0.02
C PHE A 43 11.76 -2.19 1.09
N PHE A 44 12.32 -3.32 0.67
CA PHE A 44 13.06 -4.22 1.55
C PHE A 44 14.57 -4.01 1.52
N ASN A 45 15.08 -3.16 0.63
CA ASN A 45 16.48 -2.77 0.62
C ASN A 45 16.70 -1.36 0.02
N GLU A 46 17.91 -0.85 0.18
CA GLU A 46 18.30 0.48 -0.32
C GLU A 46 18.47 0.53 -1.85
N LYS A 47 18.47 -0.64 -2.52
CA LYS A 47 18.49 -0.74 -4.00
C LYS A 47 17.12 -0.46 -4.62
N GLY A 48 16.08 -0.26 -3.80
CA GLY A 48 14.72 0.04 -4.26
C GLY A 48 13.92 -1.20 -4.64
N TYR A 49 14.26 -2.38 -4.13
CA TYR A 49 13.40 -3.57 -4.32
C TYR A 49 12.20 -3.53 -3.36
N HIS A 50 11.02 -3.81 -3.90
CA HIS A 50 9.74 -3.59 -3.22
C HIS A 50 9.41 -4.68 -2.20
N ASN A 51 8.87 -4.28 -1.06
CA ASN A 51 8.28 -5.15 -0.04
C ASN A 51 7.06 -5.89 -0.61
N HIS A 52 7.14 -7.23 -0.70
CA HIS A 52 6.09 -8.06 -1.28
C HIS A 52 5.08 -8.62 -0.25
N LEU A 53 5.15 -8.24 1.03
CA LEU A 53 4.30 -8.79 2.08
C LEU A 53 2.82 -8.67 1.76
N VAL A 54 2.36 -7.51 1.27
CA VAL A 54 0.96 -7.29 0.91
C VAL A 54 0.48 -8.33 -0.10
N HIS A 55 1.20 -8.49 -1.21
CA HIS A 55 0.83 -9.45 -2.26
C HIS A 55 0.83 -10.88 -1.73
N GLN A 56 1.83 -11.24 -0.94
CA GLN A 56 1.93 -12.56 -0.35
C GLN A 56 0.76 -12.86 0.59
N LEU A 57 0.46 -11.95 1.52
CA LEU A 57 -0.61 -12.11 2.52
C LEU A 57 -1.97 -12.27 1.87
N LEU A 58 -2.26 -11.45 0.85
CA LEU A 58 -3.53 -11.51 0.14
C LEU A 58 -3.64 -12.69 -0.80
N THR A 59 -2.52 -13.18 -1.33
CA THR A 59 -2.51 -14.44 -2.07
C THR A 59 -2.83 -15.61 -1.14
N LEU A 60 -2.15 -15.70 0.02
CA LEU A 60 -2.44 -16.73 1.02
C LEU A 60 -3.92 -16.69 1.41
N TYR A 61 -4.42 -15.51 1.80
CA TYR A 61 -5.83 -15.30 2.11
C TYR A 61 -6.74 -15.73 0.95
N GLY A 62 -6.57 -15.18 -0.26
CA GLY A 62 -7.40 -15.50 -1.43
C GLY A 62 -7.38 -16.97 -1.86
N THR A 63 -6.36 -17.74 -1.46
CA THR A 63 -6.26 -19.19 -1.70
C THR A 63 -6.82 -20.06 -0.57
N GLY A 64 -7.37 -19.46 0.50
CA GLY A 64 -8.02 -20.19 1.60
C GLY A 64 -7.06 -20.63 2.71
N ALA A 65 -5.91 -19.97 2.86
CA ALA A 65 -4.95 -20.25 3.91
C ALA A 65 -5.55 -19.99 5.32
N THR A 66 -5.12 -20.79 6.31
CA THR A 66 -5.56 -20.59 7.70
C THR A 66 -4.89 -19.35 8.32
N PRO A 67 -5.39 -18.82 9.46
CA PRO A 67 -4.72 -17.76 10.20
C PRO A 67 -3.25 -18.06 10.54
N GLU A 68 -2.93 -19.32 10.85
CA GLU A 68 -1.59 -19.79 11.17
C GLU A 68 -0.67 -19.75 9.94
N ASP A 69 -1.19 -20.13 8.78
CA ASP A 69 -0.47 -20.08 7.50
C ASP A 69 -0.18 -18.62 7.08
N ILE A 70 -1.16 -17.73 7.25
CA ILE A 70 -1.03 -16.29 7.00
C ILE A 70 0.03 -15.68 7.93
N GLN A 71 -0.02 -15.99 9.22
CA GLN A 71 0.96 -15.54 10.21
C GLN A 71 2.37 -16.04 9.87
N ARG A 72 2.51 -17.33 9.57
CA ARG A 72 3.79 -17.93 9.19
C ARG A 72 4.37 -17.28 7.94
N GLY A 73 3.52 -16.96 6.95
CA GLY A 73 3.92 -16.23 5.75
C GLY A 73 4.54 -14.86 6.07
N TYR A 74 3.91 -14.11 6.97
CA TYR A 74 4.41 -12.81 7.44
C TYR A 74 5.73 -12.94 8.20
N ASP A 75 5.80 -13.85 9.17
CA ASP A 75 6.98 -14.02 10.03
C ASP A 75 8.22 -14.42 9.24
N ASN A 76 8.06 -15.23 8.19
CA ASN A 76 9.14 -15.62 7.29
C ASN A 76 9.73 -14.46 6.48
N ASN A 77 8.96 -13.39 6.26
CA ASN A 77 9.34 -12.32 5.33
C ASN A 77 9.48 -10.94 5.94
N LYS A 78 9.01 -10.70 7.16
CA LYS A 78 9.06 -9.39 7.81
C LYS A 78 10.48 -8.95 8.19
N SER A 79 11.38 -9.88 8.49
CA SER A 79 12.67 -9.58 9.13
C SER A 79 13.65 -8.79 8.25
N TYR A 80 13.51 -8.89 6.92
CA TYR A 80 14.39 -8.22 5.96
C TYR A 80 13.77 -6.95 5.36
N GLN A 81 12.55 -6.58 5.75
CA GLN A 81 11.95 -5.34 5.28
C GLN A 81 12.66 -4.14 5.88
N LEU A 82 12.80 -3.04 5.12
CA LEU A 82 13.27 -1.80 5.73
C LEU A 82 12.18 -1.26 6.66
N LYS A 83 12.60 -0.56 7.71
CA LYS A 83 11.68 0.13 8.61
C LYS A 83 11.03 1.30 7.89
N ARG A 84 9.78 1.58 8.27
CA ARG A 84 9.09 2.81 7.86
C ARG A 84 9.89 4.02 8.32
N ASN A 85 10.05 5.00 7.43
CA ASN A 85 10.76 6.23 7.75
C ASN A 85 9.85 7.21 8.47
N GLU A 86 10.46 8.04 9.31
CA GLU A 86 9.81 9.20 9.92
C GLU A 86 9.36 10.20 8.85
N GLN A 87 8.32 10.96 9.16
CA GLN A 87 7.70 11.91 8.24
C GLN A 87 8.25 13.31 8.54
N GLY A 88 8.87 13.95 7.55
CA GLY A 88 9.31 15.34 7.66
C GLY A 88 8.24 16.32 7.20
N GLU A 89 7.95 17.37 7.98
CA GLU A 89 6.92 18.37 7.64
C GLU A 89 7.26 19.19 6.38
N GLU A 90 8.55 19.40 6.08
CA GLU A 90 9.01 20.11 4.88
C GLU A 90 8.56 19.39 3.60
N VAL A 91 8.83 18.08 3.52
CA VAL A 91 8.44 17.25 2.37
C VAL A 91 6.92 17.16 2.27
N GLN A 92 6.23 17.08 3.41
CA GLN A 92 4.77 17.07 3.43
C GLN A 92 4.19 18.36 2.86
N SER A 93 4.73 19.51 3.25
CA SER A 93 4.31 20.83 2.75
C SER A 93 4.58 20.94 1.25
N ALA A 94 5.77 20.55 0.79
CA ALA A 94 6.12 20.57 -0.64
C ALA A 94 5.17 19.72 -1.49
N LEU A 95 4.77 18.53 -1.02
CA LEU A 95 3.81 17.66 -1.71
C LEU A 95 2.42 18.30 -1.84
N HIS A 96 1.98 19.05 -0.82
CA HIS A 96 0.69 19.77 -0.85
C HIS A 96 0.74 21.04 -1.70
N ASP A 97 1.84 21.79 -1.65
CA ASP A 97 1.99 23.06 -2.37
C ASP A 97 2.11 22.82 -3.89
N ASN A 98 2.97 21.88 -4.29
CA ASN A 98 3.17 21.53 -5.69
C ASN A 98 3.65 20.07 -5.81
N PHE A 99 2.66 19.17 -5.89
CA PHE A 99 2.91 17.74 -6.02
C PHE A 99 3.84 17.39 -7.19
N ASP A 100 3.63 17.95 -8.38
CA ASP A 100 4.39 17.58 -9.57
C ASP A 100 5.87 17.95 -9.45
N GLU A 101 6.19 19.09 -8.83
CA GLU A 101 7.57 19.50 -8.59
C GLU A 101 8.20 18.67 -7.47
N ALA A 102 7.50 18.53 -6.34
CA ALA A 102 7.97 17.72 -5.20
C ALA A 102 8.19 16.25 -5.60
N ALA A 103 7.35 15.70 -6.49
CA ALA A 103 7.50 14.34 -6.99
C ALA A 103 8.76 14.16 -7.85
N LYS A 104 9.21 15.17 -8.60
CA LYS A 104 10.50 15.07 -9.33
C LYS A 104 11.68 14.91 -8.37
N GLU A 105 11.61 15.58 -7.23
CA GLU A 105 12.70 15.58 -6.25
C GLU A 105 12.67 14.36 -5.34
N PHE A 106 11.51 14.02 -4.76
CA PHE A 106 11.44 13.08 -3.64
C PHE A 106 10.99 11.67 -4.05
N PHE A 107 10.30 11.53 -5.18
CA PHE A 107 9.66 10.27 -5.55
C PHE A 107 10.69 9.15 -5.83
N GLY A 108 10.32 7.92 -5.45
CA GLY A 108 11.16 6.72 -5.65
C GLY A 108 12.36 6.62 -4.70
N ARG A 109 12.57 7.61 -3.83
CA ARG A 109 13.62 7.56 -2.79
C ARG A 109 13.01 7.01 -1.51
N GLY A 110 13.42 5.81 -1.11
CA GLY A 110 12.84 5.09 0.03
C GLY A 110 12.72 5.90 1.31
N ARG A 111 13.68 6.79 1.58
CA ARG A 111 13.67 7.71 2.75
C ARG A 111 12.41 8.58 2.86
N TYR A 112 11.78 8.93 1.74
CA TYR A 112 10.58 9.78 1.70
C TYR A 112 9.26 8.99 1.61
N TYR A 113 9.30 7.66 1.63
CA TYR A 113 8.09 6.83 1.54
C TYR A 113 7.03 7.23 2.58
N GLY A 114 7.43 7.46 3.84
CA GLY A 114 6.51 7.81 4.92
C GLY A 114 5.72 9.10 4.64
N ASN A 115 6.33 10.07 3.96
CA ASN A 115 5.70 11.32 3.53
C ASN A 115 4.68 11.08 2.42
N PHE A 116 5.04 10.33 1.37
CA PHE A 116 4.08 10.00 0.31
C PHE A 116 2.89 9.19 0.85
N LEU A 117 3.13 8.24 1.75
CA LEU A 117 2.06 7.49 2.41
C LEU A 117 1.09 8.44 3.14
N ARG A 118 1.60 9.37 3.96
CA ARG A 118 0.76 10.36 4.66
C ARG A 118 0.00 11.26 3.70
N PHE A 119 0.70 11.80 2.69
CA PHE A 119 0.09 12.64 1.67
C PHE A 119 -1.09 11.96 1.00
N TYR A 120 -0.92 10.72 0.50
CA TYR A 120 -2.01 9.99 -0.12
C TYR A 120 -3.12 9.63 0.87
N GLN A 121 -2.79 9.33 2.13
CA GLN A 121 -3.81 9.11 3.16
C GLN A 121 -4.68 10.35 3.37
N GLU A 122 -4.07 11.52 3.43
CA GLU A 122 -4.75 12.81 3.56
C GLU A 122 -5.58 13.14 2.30
N GLU A 123 -5.07 12.88 1.10
CA GLU A 123 -5.82 13.12 -0.14
C GLU A 123 -7.00 12.14 -0.31
N ILE A 124 -6.85 10.87 0.08
CA ILE A 124 -7.96 9.91 0.06
C ILE A 124 -9.04 10.31 1.07
N GLU A 125 -8.66 10.80 2.25
CA GLU A 125 -9.62 11.30 3.24
C GLU A 125 -10.43 12.48 2.70
N LYS A 126 -9.82 13.36 1.89
CA LYS A 126 -10.48 14.53 1.31
C LYS A 126 -11.31 14.22 0.06
N LEU A 127 -10.77 13.40 -0.84
CA LEU A 127 -11.28 13.24 -2.22
C LEU A 127 -11.92 11.87 -2.46
N GLY A 128 -11.67 10.89 -1.60
CA GLY A 128 -11.88 9.48 -1.89
C GLY A 128 -10.72 8.88 -2.69
N TRP A 129 -10.69 7.54 -2.74
CA TRP A 129 -9.57 6.82 -3.34
C TRP A 129 -9.58 6.90 -4.86
N GLN A 130 -10.77 6.79 -5.50
CA GLN A 130 -10.88 6.82 -6.95
C GLN A 130 -10.34 8.12 -7.51
N GLU A 131 -10.79 9.25 -6.94
CA GLU A 131 -10.38 10.58 -7.39
C GLU A 131 -8.89 10.82 -7.12
N THR A 132 -8.38 10.42 -5.95
CA THR A 132 -6.94 10.49 -5.66
C THR A 132 -6.11 9.71 -6.68
N VAL A 133 -6.51 8.49 -7.03
CA VAL A 133 -5.81 7.68 -8.05
C VAL A 133 -5.92 8.34 -9.43
N LEU A 134 -7.09 8.81 -9.82
CA LEU A 134 -7.28 9.49 -11.10
C LEU A 134 -6.38 10.72 -11.19
N LYS A 135 -6.42 11.59 -10.18
CA LYS A 135 -5.67 12.84 -10.12
C LYS A 135 -4.15 12.63 -10.15
N TYR A 136 -3.61 11.80 -9.26
CA TYR A 136 -2.17 11.72 -9.05
C TYR A 136 -1.47 10.62 -9.86
N LEU A 137 -2.19 9.58 -10.30
CA LEU A 137 -1.61 8.45 -11.03
C LEU A 137 -2.01 8.41 -12.50
N ILE A 138 -3.32 8.46 -12.80
CA ILE A 138 -3.83 8.16 -14.15
C ILE A 138 -3.78 9.39 -15.05
N ASN A 139 -4.22 10.55 -14.55
CA ASN A 139 -4.30 11.79 -15.34
C ASN A 139 -2.95 12.51 -15.46
N ASN A 140 -1.91 12.01 -14.79
CA ASN A 140 -0.54 12.46 -14.98
C ASN A 140 0.18 11.47 -15.91
N GLU A 141 0.44 11.88 -17.16
CA GLU A 141 1.02 11.02 -18.21
C GLU A 141 2.37 10.41 -17.80
N GLN A 142 3.22 11.18 -17.10
CA GLN A 142 4.51 10.68 -16.64
C GLN A 142 4.33 9.57 -15.60
N ASN A 143 3.44 9.79 -14.64
CA ASN A 143 3.13 8.82 -13.59
C ASN A 143 2.46 7.57 -14.17
N PHE A 144 1.50 7.75 -15.06
CA PHE A 144 0.84 6.66 -15.77
C PHE A 144 1.83 5.82 -16.58
N THR A 145 2.73 6.47 -17.32
CA THR A 145 3.79 5.77 -18.08
C THR A 145 4.71 4.98 -17.15
N ARG A 146 5.10 5.58 -16.02
CA ARG A 146 5.98 4.92 -15.04
C ARG A 146 5.34 3.71 -14.36
N LEU A 147 4.02 3.70 -14.21
CA LEU A 147 3.26 2.54 -13.70
C LEU A 147 3.51 1.29 -14.53
N PHE A 148 3.64 1.45 -15.86
CA PHE A 148 3.83 0.34 -16.80
C PHE A 148 5.26 0.20 -17.31
N SER A 149 6.18 1.10 -16.95
CA SER A 149 7.54 1.11 -17.52
C SER A 149 8.49 0.08 -16.91
N GLY A 150 8.02 -0.77 -15.98
CA GLY A 150 8.84 -1.80 -15.31
C GLY A 150 10.03 -1.24 -14.51
N LYS A 151 10.05 0.07 -14.24
CA LYS A 151 11.11 0.71 -13.46
C LYS A 151 10.80 0.52 -11.97
N PRO A 152 11.75 0.01 -11.17
CA PRO A 152 11.51 -0.40 -9.78
C PRO A 152 11.09 0.74 -8.84
N SER A 153 11.18 1.99 -9.27
CA SER A 153 10.90 3.17 -8.44
C SER A 153 9.43 3.58 -8.35
N PHE A 154 8.50 2.99 -9.11
CA PHE A 154 7.15 3.55 -9.29
C PHE A 154 5.93 2.70 -8.89
N PRO A 155 5.86 1.36 -9.11
CA PRO A 155 4.56 0.69 -9.04
C PRO A 155 3.93 0.66 -7.64
N SER A 156 4.73 0.78 -6.59
CA SER A 156 4.35 0.21 -5.31
C SER A 156 3.67 1.16 -4.33
N LEU A 157 3.77 2.48 -4.54
CA LEU A 157 3.12 3.45 -3.66
C LEU A 157 1.59 3.41 -3.74
N LEU A 158 0.99 2.93 -4.85
CA LEU A 158 -0.46 2.87 -5.05
C LEU A 158 -1.03 1.44 -5.10
N PHE A 159 -0.19 0.42 -5.30
CA PHE A 159 -0.64 -0.98 -5.19
C PHE A 159 -0.90 -1.40 -3.73
N HIS A 160 -0.24 -0.79 -2.73
CA HIS A 160 -0.68 -0.87 -1.32
C HIS A 160 -2.11 -0.29 -1.14
N PHE A 161 -2.53 0.70 -1.95
CA PHE A 161 -3.85 1.33 -1.81
C PHE A 161 -4.96 0.64 -2.59
N ARG A 162 -4.66 -0.12 -3.66
CA ARG A 162 -5.68 -0.88 -4.39
C ARG A 162 -6.38 -1.95 -3.52
N LEU A 163 -5.80 -2.25 -2.36
CA LEU A 163 -6.34 -3.20 -1.38
C LEU A 163 -7.01 -2.56 -0.18
N LEU A 164 -6.88 -1.23 -0.02
CA LEU A 164 -7.51 -0.49 1.06
C LEU A 164 -9.01 -0.23 0.78
N HIS A 165 -9.43 -0.14 -0.48
CA HIS A 165 -10.78 0.34 -0.80
C HIS A 165 -11.45 -0.30 -2.02
N ALA A 166 -11.39 -1.63 -2.18
CA ALA A 166 -12.47 -2.35 -2.88
C ALA A 166 -13.85 -2.27 -2.14
N GLN A 167 -14.00 -1.32 -1.21
CA GLN A 167 -15.11 -1.16 -0.26
C GLN A 167 -15.91 0.13 -0.43
N GLN A 168 -15.73 0.87 -1.52
CA GLN A 168 -16.63 1.98 -1.86
C GLN A 168 -17.14 1.82 -3.29
N SER A 169 -18.43 1.54 -3.42
CA SER A 169 -19.28 1.33 -4.62
C SER A 169 -19.32 -0.13 -5.14
N CYS A 170 -20.40 -0.94 -5.16
CA CYS A 170 -21.85 -0.69 -5.33
C CYS A 170 -22.40 0.67 -4.93
#